data_AF-A0A9X8N9A2-F1
#
_entry.id   AF-A0A9X8N9A2-F1
#
_cell.length_a   1.000
_cell.length_b   1.000
_cell.length_c   1.000
_cell.angle_alpha   90.00
_cell.angle_beta   90.00
_cell.angle_gamma   90.00
#
_symmetry.space_group_name_H-M   'P 1'
#
loop_
_entity.id
_entity.type
_entity.pdbx_description
1 polymer ?
#
loop_
_entity_poly.entity_id
_entity_poly.type
_entity_poly.pdbx_seq_one_letter_code
_entity_poly.pdbx_strand_id
1 'polypeptide(L)'
;MSTPHLHLVHTASSCTKQDQTAHQDQHSCPPRASPTPATCSHRESSNTGPDHIDANAATHRLTQTRKTELVELGSRLSNDLAKARTFRDPDLTEEATTRRRTELEKKAREQAAADLDRIEHEANAAASLVRTVANKATAARQRDAAEQLLVETRQTRAWDRARALLEAGRTVPEVIKGADANTLHALRAELPTYLAAQRTKPQGMACAGFTELDPAHLLHTINRALVDHLPKPQGAALRARLDLDALEPGLRETLAGLRREVNGTADPRDGLRTAIAACLADQQAGALPAT
;
A
#
# COMPACT_ATOMS: atom_id res chain seq x y z
N MET A 1 24.54 26.67 41.38
CA MET A 1 25.00 27.77 40.52
C MET A 1 25.62 27.16 39.27
N SER A 2 24.94 27.26 38.13
CA SER A 2 25.48 27.13 36.78
C SER A 2 24.33 27.21 35.79
N THR A 3 24.22 28.35 35.12
CA THR A 3 23.31 28.65 34.01
C THR A 3 24.03 28.42 32.68
N PRO A 4 23.39 27.81 31.66
CA PRO A 4 23.85 27.94 30.29
C PRO A 4 23.04 28.99 29.52
N HIS A 5 23.77 29.86 28.82
CA HIS A 5 23.26 30.91 27.93
C HIS A 5 22.71 30.33 26.62
N LEU A 6 21.50 30.76 26.26
CA LEU A 6 20.90 30.64 24.93
C LEU A 6 21.42 31.76 24.02
N HIS A 7 21.94 31.41 22.83
CA HIS A 7 22.13 32.34 21.72
C HIS A 7 21.07 32.07 20.65
N LEU A 8 20.11 32.99 20.53
CA LEU A 8 19.23 33.15 19.37
C LEU A 8 20.00 33.92 18.29
N VAL A 9 20.00 33.41 17.05
CA VAL A 9 20.38 34.18 15.86
C VAL A 9 19.16 34.30 14.96
N HIS A 10 18.66 35.53 14.84
CA HIS A 10 17.75 35.99 13.80
C HIS A 10 18.54 36.30 12.53
N THR A 11 18.08 35.83 11.37
CA THR A 11 18.34 36.50 10.09
C THR A 11 17.07 36.53 9.25
N ALA A 12 16.50 37.72 9.15
CA ALA A 12 15.54 38.10 8.13
C ALA A 12 16.29 38.36 6.82
N SER A 13 15.70 37.98 5.69
CA SER A 13 16.14 38.51 4.39
C SER A 13 14.94 38.84 3.51
N SER A 14 15.08 40.00 2.88
CA SER A 14 14.09 40.93 2.41
C SER A 14 13.56 40.64 1.00
N CYS A 15 12.25 40.81 0.82
CA CYS A 15 11.61 41.04 -0.48
C CYS A 15 11.94 42.46 -0.99
N THR A 16 12.38 42.57 -2.25
CA THR A 16 12.26 43.83 -3.00
C THR A 16 11.66 43.56 -4.39
N LYS A 17 10.58 44.31 -4.66
CA LYS A 17 9.94 44.49 -5.96
C LYS A 17 10.84 45.30 -6.89
N GLN A 18 10.77 45.03 -8.19
CA GLN A 18 11.01 46.07 -9.18
C GLN A 18 10.13 45.86 -10.41
N ASP A 19 9.15 46.76 -10.56
CA ASP A 19 8.43 47.08 -11.78
C ASP A 19 9.38 47.77 -12.78
N GLN A 20 9.20 47.49 -14.08
CA GLN A 20 9.40 48.50 -15.13
C GLN A 20 8.68 48.11 -16.44
N THR A 21 7.87 49.06 -16.90
CA THR A 21 7.04 49.07 -18.12
C THR A 21 7.55 50.12 -19.13
N ALA A 22 7.09 50.00 -20.39
CA ALA A 22 7.16 50.92 -21.55
C ALA A 22 8.45 50.84 -22.40
N HIS A 23 8.50 50.95 -23.74
CA HIS A 23 7.65 51.49 -24.84
C HIS A 23 7.88 50.61 -26.11
N GLN A 24 6.88 50.26 -26.93
CA GLN A 24 6.34 50.98 -28.10
C GLN A 24 7.33 51.20 -29.26
N ASP A 25 7.15 50.49 -30.39
CA ASP A 25 6.99 51.10 -31.73
C ASP A 25 6.61 50.12 -32.85
N GLN A 26 5.84 50.64 -33.79
CA GLN A 26 5.21 49.98 -34.95
C GLN A 26 6.11 50.05 -36.19
N HIS A 27 6.09 49.02 -37.05
CA HIS A 27 5.75 49.10 -38.49
C HIS A 27 6.30 47.91 -39.31
N SER A 28 5.48 47.49 -40.29
CA SER A 28 5.80 46.84 -41.57
C SER A 28 5.53 45.33 -41.72
N CYS A 29 4.63 45.02 -42.68
CA CYS A 29 4.28 43.68 -43.19
C CYS A 29 5.29 43.19 -44.27
N PRO A 30 5.06 42.03 -44.96
CA PRO A 30 5.80 40.79 -44.79
C PRO A 30 6.70 40.44 -46.01
N PRO A 31 7.43 39.30 -45.96
CA PRO A 31 7.12 38.30 -46.98
C PRO A 31 7.16 36.84 -46.49
N ARG A 32 6.51 36.03 -47.33
CA ARG A 32 6.25 34.59 -47.31
C ARG A 32 7.56 33.77 -47.46
N ALA A 33 7.83 32.81 -46.56
CA ALA A 33 8.60 31.59 -46.87
C ALA A 33 8.48 30.53 -45.74
N SER A 34 7.79 29.44 -46.08
CA SER A 34 7.97 28.03 -45.67
C SER A 34 7.89 27.59 -44.19
N PRO A 35 7.29 26.40 -43.93
CA PRO A 35 6.90 25.97 -42.60
C PRO A 35 8.04 25.25 -41.88
N THR A 36 8.49 25.81 -40.77
CA THR A 36 9.16 25.04 -39.72
C THR A 36 8.08 24.27 -38.95
N PRO A 37 8.13 22.92 -38.87
CA PRO A 37 7.34 22.23 -37.87
C PRO A 37 7.91 22.65 -36.52
N ALA A 38 7.14 23.45 -35.78
CA ALA A 38 7.36 23.67 -34.37
C ALA A 38 7.34 22.29 -33.72
N THR A 39 8.52 21.82 -33.32
CA THR A 39 8.68 20.72 -32.41
C THR A 39 7.97 21.13 -31.13
N CYS A 40 6.69 20.78 -31.01
CA CYS A 40 6.05 20.64 -29.72
C CYS A 40 6.86 19.57 -29.00
N SER A 41 7.87 20.01 -28.26
CA SER A 41 8.42 19.25 -27.15
C SER A 41 7.24 18.96 -26.24
N HIS A 42 6.61 17.81 -26.46
CA HIS A 42 5.95 17.09 -25.41
C HIS A 42 6.96 17.07 -24.28
N ARG A 43 6.70 17.90 -23.27
CA ARG A 43 7.29 17.76 -21.96
C ARG A 43 6.83 16.39 -21.50
N GLU A 44 7.59 15.37 -21.88
CA GLU A 44 7.58 14.08 -21.22
C GLU A 44 7.77 14.43 -19.75
N SER A 45 6.64 14.50 -19.05
CA SER A 45 6.64 14.55 -17.60
C SER A 45 7.38 13.29 -17.24
N SER A 46 8.63 13.45 -16.81
CA SER A 46 9.49 12.37 -16.43
C SER A 46 8.77 11.67 -15.28
N ASN A 47 8.05 10.59 -15.61
CA ASN A 47 7.33 9.72 -14.68
C ASN A 47 8.30 8.99 -13.72
N THR A 48 9.57 9.37 -13.71
CA THR A 48 10.58 9.07 -12.71
C THR A 48 10.54 10.05 -11.53
N GLY A 49 9.47 10.86 -11.40
CA GLY A 49 9.32 11.91 -10.39
C GLY A 49 9.10 11.41 -8.94
N PRO A 50 9.04 12.33 -7.95
CA PRO A 50 8.95 12.09 -6.51
C PRO A 50 7.91 11.02 -6.10
N ASP A 51 6.80 10.93 -6.83
CA ASP A 51 5.68 10.01 -6.61
C ASP A 51 6.06 8.55 -6.26
N HIS A 52 7.06 7.95 -6.93
CA HIS A 52 7.43 6.55 -6.66
C HIS A 52 8.35 6.37 -5.45
N ILE A 53 9.16 7.40 -5.14
CA ILE A 53 9.94 7.47 -3.90
C ILE A 53 8.96 7.62 -2.73
N ASP A 54 7.92 8.43 -2.90
CA ASP A 54 6.87 8.66 -1.92
C ASP A 54 6.05 7.38 -1.66
N ALA A 55 5.77 6.56 -2.69
CA ALA A 55 5.09 5.28 -2.52
C ALA A 55 5.91 4.25 -1.70
N ASN A 56 7.23 4.16 -1.94
CA ASN A 56 8.10 3.31 -1.13
C ASN A 56 8.27 3.83 0.31
N ALA A 57 8.35 5.16 0.47
CA ALA A 57 8.36 5.77 1.80
C ALA A 57 7.06 5.49 2.55
N ALA A 58 5.91 5.52 1.86
CA ALA A 58 4.61 5.18 2.43
C ALA A 58 4.50 3.70 2.83
N THR A 59 5.00 2.75 2.02
CA THR A 59 5.03 1.33 2.43
C THR A 59 5.97 1.08 3.61
N HIS A 60 7.12 1.77 3.65
CA HIS A 60 8.00 1.74 4.82
C HIS A 60 7.31 2.31 6.07
N ARG A 61 6.59 3.44 5.94
CA ARG A 61 5.81 4.04 7.03
C ARG A 61 4.76 3.05 7.56
N LEU A 62 3.99 2.40 6.68
CA LEU A 62 3.01 1.38 7.08
C LEU A 62 3.66 0.21 7.82
N THR A 63 4.82 -0.24 7.36
CA THR A 63 5.61 -1.29 8.03
C THR A 63 6.04 -0.84 9.42
N GLN A 64 6.51 0.39 9.56
CA GLN A 64 6.95 0.97 10.84
C GLN A 64 5.78 1.18 11.81
N THR A 65 4.66 1.71 11.33
CA THR A 65 3.43 1.86 12.11
C THR A 65 3.02 0.52 12.70
N ARG A 66 3.04 -0.54 11.90
CA ARG A 66 2.66 -1.87 12.37
C ARG A 66 3.65 -2.46 13.37
N LYS A 67 4.95 -2.44 13.05
CA LYS A 67 5.99 -3.12 13.85
C LYS A 67 6.32 -2.38 15.14
N THR A 68 6.19 -1.06 15.14
CA THR A 68 6.67 -0.20 16.23
C THR A 68 5.51 0.54 16.87
N GLU A 69 4.80 1.39 16.14
CA GLU A 69 3.85 2.33 16.75
C GLU A 69 2.66 1.62 17.42
N LEU A 70 2.08 0.60 16.77
CA LEU A 70 0.99 -0.17 17.33
C LEU A 70 1.42 -1.05 18.52
N VAL A 71 2.62 -1.63 18.45
CA VAL A 71 3.19 -2.44 19.55
C VAL A 71 3.48 -1.56 20.76
N GLU A 72 4.06 -0.38 20.55
CA GLU A 72 4.32 0.62 21.59
C GLU A 72 3.02 1.18 22.17
N LEU A 73 1.99 1.42 21.35
CA LEU A 73 0.68 1.85 21.84
C LEU A 73 0.05 0.78 22.74
N GLY A 74 0.03 -0.49 22.31
CA GLY A 74 -0.50 -1.59 23.12
C GLY A 74 0.27 -1.76 24.44
N SER A 75 1.59 -1.67 24.39
CA SER A 75 2.45 -1.75 25.59
C SER A 75 2.19 -0.60 26.56
N ARG A 76 2.05 0.64 26.05
CA ARG A 76 1.71 1.82 26.87
C ARG A 76 0.34 1.69 27.51
N LEU A 77 -0.68 1.32 26.73
CA LEU A 77 -2.04 1.09 27.24
C LEU A 77 -2.04 0.04 28.35
N SER A 78 -1.40 -1.12 28.14
CA SER A 78 -1.30 -2.18 29.14
C SER A 78 -0.62 -1.70 30.42
N ASN A 79 0.50 -0.98 30.31
CA ASN A 79 1.21 -0.42 31.46
C ASN A 79 0.37 0.61 32.23
N ASP A 80 -0.35 1.48 31.53
CA ASP A 80 -1.17 2.52 32.17
C ASP A 80 -2.44 1.93 32.81
N LEU A 81 -3.04 0.90 32.22
CA LEU A 81 -4.11 0.12 32.85
C LEU A 81 -3.59 -0.63 34.08
N ALA A 82 -2.38 -1.20 34.02
CA ALA A 82 -1.76 -1.85 35.18
C ALA A 82 -1.52 -0.85 36.33
N LYS A 83 -0.99 0.34 36.03
CA LYS A 83 -0.82 1.42 37.02
C LYS A 83 -2.16 1.86 37.62
N ALA A 84 -3.21 1.98 36.80
CA ALA A 84 -4.54 2.35 37.28
C ALA A 84 -5.09 1.28 38.23
N ARG A 85 -4.91 -0.01 37.93
CA ARG A 85 -5.37 -1.13 38.77
C ARG A 85 -4.61 -1.24 40.09
N THR A 86 -3.29 -1.00 40.08
CA THR A 86 -2.44 -1.09 41.27
C THR A 86 -2.40 0.20 42.10
N PHE A 87 -3.00 1.28 41.60
CA PHE A 87 -3.05 2.57 42.31
C PHE A 87 -3.61 2.39 43.72
N ARG A 88 -2.84 2.82 44.72
CA ARG A 88 -3.21 2.80 46.13
C ARG A 88 -2.63 4.04 46.79
N ASP A 89 -3.48 4.79 47.44
CA ASP A 89 -3.11 5.99 48.19
C ASP A 89 -3.47 5.74 49.67
N PRO A 90 -2.48 5.74 50.59
CA PRO A 90 -2.75 5.49 52.00
C PRO A 90 -3.61 6.58 52.65
N ASP A 91 -3.69 7.77 52.04
CA ASP A 91 -4.41 8.92 52.58
C ASP A 91 -5.86 9.01 52.07
N LEU A 92 -6.25 8.14 51.13
CA LEU A 92 -7.60 8.09 50.56
C LEU A 92 -8.42 6.94 51.14
N THR A 93 -9.74 7.17 51.25
CA THR A 93 -10.70 6.09 51.54
C THR A 93 -10.73 5.07 50.40
N GLU A 94 -11.22 3.85 50.67
CA GLU A 94 -11.33 2.80 49.64
C GLU A 94 -12.25 3.23 48.48
N GLU A 95 -13.32 3.96 48.77
CA GLU A 95 -14.21 4.53 47.75
C GLU A 95 -13.49 5.57 46.89
N ALA A 96 -12.72 6.49 47.50
CA ALA A 96 -11.95 7.49 46.77
C ALA A 96 -10.85 6.85 45.93
N THR A 97 -10.17 5.82 46.45
CA THR A 97 -9.20 5.02 45.71
C THR A 97 -9.86 4.36 44.51
N THR A 98 -11.03 3.73 44.69
CA THR A 98 -11.77 3.07 43.60
C THR A 98 -12.16 4.06 42.50
N ARG A 99 -12.72 5.23 42.87
CA ARG A 99 -13.03 6.31 41.92
C ARG A 99 -11.78 6.73 41.16
N ARG A 100 -10.66 6.92 41.87
CA ARG A 100 -9.41 7.32 41.25
C ARG A 100 -8.87 6.28 40.27
N ARG A 101 -8.99 4.97 40.57
CA ARG A 101 -8.65 3.90 39.62
C ARG A 101 -9.48 4.01 38.35
N THR A 102 -10.80 4.19 38.48
CA THR A 102 -11.69 4.31 37.31
C THR A 102 -11.38 5.54 36.46
N GLU A 103 -11.02 6.67 37.08
CA GLU A 103 -10.59 7.89 36.38
C GLU A 103 -9.28 7.66 35.61
N LEU A 104 -8.29 7.03 36.24
CA LEU A 104 -7.00 6.72 35.60
C LEU A 104 -7.18 5.74 34.43
N GLU A 105 -8.00 4.70 34.61
CA GLU A 105 -8.32 3.77 33.52
C GLU A 105 -9.04 4.47 32.36
N LYS A 106 -10.03 5.31 32.66
CA LYS A 106 -10.76 6.09 31.64
C LYS A 106 -9.82 6.99 30.87
N LYS A 107 -8.96 7.75 31.57
CA LYS A 107 -7.97 8.64 30.95
C LYS A 107 -6.98 7.88 30.07
N ALA A 108 -6.51 6.71 30.52
CA ALA A 108 -5.60 5.86 29.74
C ALA A 108 -6.25 5.39 28.43
N ARG A 109 -7.53 4.96 28.50
CA ARG A 109 -8.30 4.55 27.32
C ARG A 109 -8.58 5.70 26.36
N GLU A 110 -8.96 6.87 26.88
CA GLU A 110 -9.20 8.08 26.05
C GLU A 110 -7.94 8.52 25.30
N GLN A 111 -6.79 8.54 25.99
CA GLN A 111 -5.51 8.88 25.36
C GLN A 111 -5.14 7.86 24.28
N ALA A 112 -5.27 6.56 24.60
CA ALA A 112 -4.97 5.51 23.63
C ALA A 112 -5.93 5.52 22.43
N ALA A 113 -7.20 5.90 22.63
CA ALA A 113 -8.17 6.08 21.54
C ALA A 113 -7.73 7.18 20.58
N ALA A 114 -7.35 8.34 21.10
CA ALA A 114 -6.87 9.46 20.29
C ALA A 114 -5.57 9.12 19.54
N ASP A 115 -4.63 8.44 20.20
CA ASP A 115 -3.41 7.97 19.55
C ASP A 115 -3.69 6.93 18.46
N LEU A 116 -4.65 6.02 18.69
CA LEU A 116 -5.08 5.02 17.71
C LEU A 116 -5.75 5.68 16.50
N ASP A 117 -6.62 6.67 16.71
CA ASP A 117 -7.28 7.44 15.63
C ASP A 117 -6.26 8.15 14.74
N ARG A 118 -5.23 8.76 15.35
CA ARG A 118 -4.14 9.40 14.61
C ARG A 118 -3.38 8.37 13.77
N ILE A 119 -2.98 7.24 14.37
CA ILE A 119 -2.24 6.18 13.67
C ILE A 119 -3.07 5.61 12.51
N GLU A 120 -4.36 5.36 12.73
CA GLU A 120 -5.27 4.86 11.70
C GLU A 120 -5.41 5.87 10.55
N HIS A 121 -5.53 7.17 10.85
CA HIS A 121 -5.60 8.21 9.84
C HIS A 121 -4.33 8.29 8.98
N GLU A 122 -3.16 8.28 9.62
CA GLU A 122 -1.87 8.30 8.92
C GLU A 122 -1.65 7.05 8.06
N ALA A 123 -2.00 5.88 8.58
CA ALA A 123 -1.94 4.62 7.85
C ALA A 123 -2.87 4.65 6.61
N ASN A 124 -4.10 5.12 6.76
CA ASN A 124 -5.04 5.24 5.65
C ASN A 124 -4.56 6.24 4.58
N ALA A 125 -3.95 7.36 5.00
CA ALA A 125 -3.34 8.32 4.09
C ALA A 125 -2.18 7.71 3.30
N ALA A 126 -1.27 6.99 3.97
CA ALA A 126 -0.16 6.29 3.34
C ALA A 126 -0.64 5.21 2.35
N ALA A 127 -1.64 4.41 2.73
CA ALA A 127 -2.24 3.41 1.86
C ALA A 127 -2.90 4.05 0.62
N SER A 128 -3.61 5.17 0.80
CA SER A 128 -4.22 5.93 -0.30
C SER A 128 -3.17 6.47 -1.29
N LEU A 129 -2.05 6.99 -0.78
CA LEU A 129 -0.93 7.46 -1.60
C LEU A 129 -0.39 6.33 -2.48
N VAL A 130 -0.07 5.17 -1.89
CA VAL A 130 0.43 4.00 -2.64
C VAL A 130 -0.54 3.59 -3.73
N ARG A 131 -1.85 3.52 -3.43
CA ARG A 131 -2.88 3.20 -4.44
C ARG A 131 -2.92 4.22 -5.56
N THR A 132 -2.87 5.50 -5.23
CA THR A 132 -2.91 6.59 -6.20
C THR A 132 -1.72 6.53 -7.14
N VAL A 133 -0.51 6.35 -6.60
CA VAL A 133 0.71 6.23 -7.40
C VAL A 133 0.69 4.97 -8.27
N ALA A 134 0.26 3.83 -7.71
CA ALA A 134 0.13 2.58 -8.46
C ALA A 134 -0.88 2.68 -9.60
N ASN A 135 -2.05 3.29 -9.36
CA ASN A 135 -3.07 3.50 -10.37
C ASN A 135 -2.57 4.46 -11.47
N LYS A 136 -1.87 5.53 -11.10
CA LYS A 136 -1.26 6.47 -12.07
C LYS A 136 -0.18 5.80 -12.91
N ALA A 137 0.65 4.94 -12.29
CA ALA A 137 1.73 4.24 -12.98
C ALA A 137 1.22 3.14 -13.93
N THR A 138 0.07 2.53 -13.61
CA THR A 138 -0.56 1.46 -14.40
C THR A 138 -1.62 1.95 -15.37
N ALA A 139 -2.07 3.22 -15.26
CA ALA A 139 -2.96 3.84 -16.21
C ALA A 139 -2.38 3.72 -17.62
N ALA A 140 -3.18 3.18 -18.54
CA ALA A 140 -2.80 3.05 -19.93
C ALA A 140 -2.37 4.43 -20.45
N ARG A 141 -1.11 4.58 -20.83
CA ARG A 141 -0.73 5.67 -21.73
C ARG A 141 -1.64 5.54 -22.95
N GLN A 142 -2.26 6.63 -23.38
CA GLN A 142 -2.99 6.65 -24.65
C GLN A 142 -2.02 6.17 -25.73
N ARG A 143 -2.27 4.94 -26.21
CA ARG A 143 -1.53 4.35 -27.32
C ARG A 143 -2.30 4.67 -28.58
N ASP A 144 -1.58 4.79 -29.69
CA ASP A 144 -2.22 4.81 -31.00
C ASP A 144 -3.00 3.50 -31.19
N ALA A 145 -4.13 3.56 -31.91
CA ALA A 145 -5.01 2.42 -32.15
C ALA A 145 -4.25 1.24 -32.81
N ALA A 146 -3.29 1.55 -33.69
CA ALA A 146 -2.43 0.55 -34.31
C ALA A 146 -1.50 -0.17 -33.30
N GLU A 147 -0.91 0.57 -32.36
CA GLU A 147 -0.09 0.00 -31.31
C GLU A 147 -0.92 -0.87 -30.35
N GLN A 148 -2.15 -0.44 -30.06
CA GLN A 148 -3.05 -1.20 -29.21
C GLN A 148 -3.41 -2.56 -29.83
N LEU A 149 -3.77 -2.58 -31.12
CA LEU A 149 -4.05 -3.82 -31.86
C LEU A 149 -2.85 -4.77 -31.89
N LEU A 150 -1.62 -4.23 -32.03
CA LEU A 150 -0.41 -5.04 -31.99
C LEU A 150 -0.18 -5.66 -30.61
N VAL A 151 -0.43 -4.91 -29.53
CA VAL A 151 -0.33 -5.43 -28.15
C VAL A 151 -1.35 -6.53 -27.92
N GLU A 152 -2.61 -6.32 -28.31
CA GLU A 152 -3.68 -7.31 -28.19
C GLU A 152 -3.33 -8.59 -28.97
N THR A 153 -2.88 -8.46 -30.22
CA THR A 153 -2.48 -9.62 -31.05
C THR A 153 -1.31 -10.40 -30.42
N ARG A 154 -0.32 -9.71 -29.84
CA ARG A 154 0.79 -10.35 -29.13
C ARG A 154 0.30 -11.07 -27.88
N GLN A 155 -0.63 -10.48 -27.13
CA GLN A 155 -1.22 -11.08 -25.95
C GLN A 155 -2.05 -12.32 -26.28
N THR A 156 -2.90 -12.29 -27.33
CA THR A 156 -3.65 -13.47 -27.78
C THR A 156 -2.71 -14.63 -28.12
N ARG A 157 -1.66 -14.38 -28.91
CA ARG A 157 -0.68 -15.43 -29.26
C ARG A 157 0.09 -15.93 -28.03
N ALA A 158 0.37 -15.06 -27.07
CA ALA A 158 1.05 -15.43 -25.83
C ALA A 158 0.14 -16.29 -24.95
N TRP A 159 -1.15 -15.95 -24.87
CA TRP A 159 -2.16 -16.78 -24.21
C TRP A 159 -2.25 -18.16 -24.84
N ASP A 160 -2.34 -18.27 -26.17
CA ASP A 160 -2.44 -19.57 -26.85
C ASP A 160 -1.25 -20.49 -26.52
N ARG A 161 -0.03 -19.93 -26.47
CA ARG A 161 1.18 -20.69 -26.07
C ARG A 161 1.12 -21.12 -24.61
N ALA A 162 0.73 -20.21 -23.70
CA ALA A 162 0.63 -20.52 -22.28
C ALA A 162 -0.45 -21.59 -22.03
N ARG A 163 -1.59 -21.47 -22.70
CA ARG A 163 -2.69 -22.44 -22.64
C ARG A 163 -2.26 -23.81 -23.12
N ALA A 164 -1.55 -23.91 -24.24
CA ALA A 164 -1.03 -25.18 -24.73
C ALA A 164 -0.09 -25.86 -23.72
N LEU A 165 0.73 -25.10 -22.98
CA LEU A 165 1.57 -25.65 -21.91
C LEU A 165 0.75 -26.15 -20.73
N LEU A 166 -0.28 -25.42 -20.32
CA LEU A 166 -1.20 -25.82 -19.24
C LEU A 166 -1.99 -27.09 -19.63
N GLU A 167 -2.50 -27.15 -20.87
CA GLU A 167 -3.20 -28.33 -21.40
C GLU A 167 -2.27 -29.55 -21.55
N ALA A 168 -0.97 -29.32 -21.80
CA ALA A 168 0.06 -30.37 -21.76
C ALA A 168 0.45 -30.82 -20.34
N GLY A 169 -0.20 -30.28 -19.29
CA GLY A 169 -0.01 -30.69 -17.90
C GLY A 169 1.07 -29.90 -17.13
N ARG A 170 1.62 -28.82 -17.69
CA ARG A 170 2.49 -27.92 -16.91
C ARG A 170 1.70 -27.20 -15.85
N THR A 171 2.33 -26.98 -14.69
CA THR A 171 1.70 -26.21 -13.61
C THR A 171 1.80 -24.71 -13.87
N VAL A 172 0.84 -23.93 -13.37
CA VAL A 172 0.86 -22.46 -13.51
C VAL A 172 2.17 -21.82 -13.02
N PRO A 173 2.74 -22.20 -11.85
CA PRO A 173 4.03 -21.66 -11.41
C PRO A 173 5.19 -21.93 -12.37
N GLU A 174 5.23 -23.12 -13.00
CA GLU A 174 6.25 -23.45 -14.01
C GLU A 174 6.14 -22.55 -15.24
N VAL A 175 4.91 -22.28 -15.70
CA VAL A 175 4.67 -21.39 -16.84
C VAL A 175 5.08 -19.95 -16.50
N ILE A 176 4.77 -19.46 -15.29
CA ILE A 176 5.15 -18.12 -14.83
C ILE A 176 6.67 -17.94 -14.78
N LYS A 177 7.42 -18.93 -14.26
CA LYS A 177 8.86 -18.83 -14.04
C LYS A 177 9.67 -18.55 -15.32
N GLY A 178 9.20 -19.01 -16.48
CA GLY A 178 9.86 -18.81 -17.77
C GLY A 178 9.15 -17.82 -18.70
N ALA A 179 8.08 -17.14 -18.24
CA ALA A 179 7.25 -16.30 -19.07
C ALA A 179 7.89 -14.94 -19.39
N ASP A 180 7.70 -14.45 -20.62
CA ASP A 180 8.00 -13.07 -20.98
C ASP A 180 6.85 -12.13 -20.56
N ALA A 181 7.09 -10.81 -20.65
CA ALA A 181 6.12 -9.79 -20.26
C ALA A 181 4.74 -9.97 -20.94
N ASN A 182 4.70 -10.34 -22.23
CA ASN A 182 3.44 -10.53 -22.94
C ASN A 182 2.69 -11.77 -22.42
N THR A 183 3.41 -12.86 -22.14
CA THR A 183 2.83 -14.07 -21.54
C THR A 183 2.30 -13.80 -20.14
N LEU A 184 3.03 -13.03 -19.32
CA LEU A 184 2.53 -12.65 -17.99
C LEU A 184 1.30 -11.73 -18.04
N HIS A 185 1.25 -10.77 -18.97
CA HIS A 185 0.05 -9.95 -19.19
C HIS A 185 -1.13 -10.78 -19.67
N ALA A 186 -0.90 -11.73 -20.58
CA ALA A 186 -1.92 -12.65 -21.07
C ALA A 186 -2.45 -13.57 -19.94
N LEU A 187 -1.55 -14.16 -19.14
CA LEU A 187 -1.92 -14.95 -17.96
C LEU A 187 -2.74 -14.12 -16.97
N ARG A 188 -2.35 -12.86 -16.70
CA ARG A 188 -3.10 -11.98 -15.81
C ARG A 188 -4.54 -11.72 -16.28
N ALA A 189 -4.75 -11.61 -17.59
CA ALA A 189 -6.06 -11.33 -18.18
C ALA A 189 -6.95 -12.58 -18.29
N GLU A 190 -6.42 -13.68 -18.79
CA GLU A 190 -7.21 -14.83 -19.24
C GLU A 190 -7.22 -16.01 -18.25
N LEU A 191 -6.18 -16.16 -17.42
CA LEU A 191 -6.05 -17.30 -16.51
C LEU A 191 -7.22 -17.42 -15.51
N PRO A 192 -7.74 -16.34 -14.90
CA PRO A 192 -8.87 -16.46 -13.98
C PRO A 192 -10.11 -17.07 -14.65
N THR A 193 -10.44 -16.61 -15.85
CA THR A 193 -11.57 -17.12 -16.64
C THR A 193 -11.34 -18.56 -17.07
N TYR A 194 -10.13 -18.90 -17.50
CA TYR A 194 -9.75 -20.26 -17.86
C TYR A 194 -9.89 -21.24 -16.69
N LEU A 195 -9.38 -20.89 -15.50
CA LEU A 195 -9.51 -21.72 -14.30
C LEU A 195 -10.97 -21.83 -13.86
N ALA A 196 -11.75 -20.75 -13.95
CA ALA A 196 -13.18 -20.80 -13.69
C ALA A 196 -13.92 -21.75 -14.64
N ALA A 197 -13.55 -21.78 -15.92
CA ALA A 197 -14.12 -22.71 -16.90
C ALA A 197 -13.73 -24.17 -16.63
N GLN A 198 -12.51 -24.42 -16.14
CA GLN A 198 -12.09 -25.78 -15.76
C GLN A 198 -12.76 -26.30 -14.48
N ARG A 199 -13.39 -25.44 -13.67
CA ARG A 199 -14.11 -25.82 -12.44
C ARG A 199 -15.46 -26.49 -12.69
N THR A 200 -15.80 -26.90 -13.92
CA THR A 200 -16.97 -27.75 -14.17
C THR A 200 -16.83 -29.07 -13.40
N LYS A 201 -17.47 -29.14 -12.22
CA LYS A 201 -17.52 -30.29 -11.32
C LYS A 201 -17.91 -31.57 -12.08
N PRO A 202 -17.20 -32.71 -11.90
CA PRO A 202 -17.84 -34.00 -12.06
C PRO A 202 -18.88 -34.14 -10.95
N GLN A 203 -20.16 -34.07 -11.31
CA GLN A 203 -21.25 -34.46 -10.41
C GLN A 203 -21.07 -35.94 -10.08
N GLY A 204 -20.72 -36.27 -8.82
CA GLY A 204 -20.89 -37.63 -8.29
C GLY A 204 -19.70 -38.33 -7.64
N MET A 205 -18.52 -37.72 -7.47
CA MET A 205 -17.46 -38.33 -6.65
C MET A 205 -17.02 -37.41 -5.51
N ALA A 206 -16.94 -37.98 -4.30
CA ALA A 206 -16.53 -37.29 -3.09
C ALA A 206 -15.14 -36.66 -3.28
N CYS A 207 -15.09 -35.34 -3.48
CA CYS A 207 -13.87 -34.57 -3.66
C CYS A 207 -13.13 -34.40 -2.32
N ALA A 208 -12.58 -35.47 -1.76
CA ALA A 208 -11.55 -35.40 -0.74
C ALA A 208 -10.19 -35.31 -1.46
N GLY A 209 -9.74 -34.11 -1.82
CA GLY A 209 -8.40 -33.90 -2.40
C GLY A 209 -8.25 -32.80 -3.45
N PHE A 210 -9.34 -32.15 -3.88
CA PHE A 210 -9.22 -31.01 -4.79
C PHE A 210 -9.00 -29.72 -3.97
N THR A 211 -7.74 -29.35 -3.74
CA THR A 211 -7.41 -28.03 -3.21
C THR A 211 -7.63 -27.02 -4.33
N GLU A 212 -8.75 -26.30 -4.27
CA GLU A 212 -9.08 -25.26 -5.24
C GLU A 212 -8.01 -24.17 -5.23
N LEU A 213 -7.33 -23.98 -6.36
CA LEU A 213 -6.29 -22.97 -6.47
C LEU A 213 -6.93 -21.57 -6.40
N ASP A 214 -6.54 -20.79 -5.40
CA ASP A 214 -7.07 -19.45 -5.18
C ASP A 214 -6.62 -18.50 -6.32
N PRO A 215 -7.56 -17.91 -7.10
CA PRO A 215 -7.22 -17.02 -8.19
C PRO A 215 -6.54 -15.74 -7.71
N ALA A 216 -6.81 -15.27 -6.49
CA ALA A 216 -6.15 -14.09 -5.94
C ALA A 216 -4.64 -14.35 -5.73
N HIS A 217 -4.31 -15.54 -5.21
CA HIS A 217 -2.94 -16.00 -5.03
C HIS A 217 -2.17 -16.04 -6.37
N LEU A 218 -2.78 -16.62 -7.41
CA LEU A 218 -2.16 -16.69 -8.73
C LEU A 218 -1.92 -15.31 -9.35
N LEU A 219 -2.89 -14.40 -9.23
CA LEU A 219 -2.73 -13.04 -9.71
C LEU A 219 -1.61 -12.30 -8.96
N HIS A 220 -1.45 -12.53 -7.67
CA HIS A 220 -0.35 -11.98 -6.89
C HIS A 220 1.01 -12.47 -7.42
N THR A 221 1.16 -13.78 -7.66
CA THR A 221 2.38 -14.38 -8.22
C THR A 221 2.70 -13.86 -9.62
N ILE A 222 1.70 -13.73 -10.50
CA ILE A 222 1.86 -13.14 -11.83
C ILE A 222 2.30 -11.68 -11.73
N ASN A 223 1.65 -10.90 -10.85
CA ASN A 223 2.01 -9.50 -10.63
C ASN A 223 3.43 -9.35 -10.09
N ARG A 224 3.88 -10.26 -9.21
CA ARG A 224 5.25 -10.28 -8.70
C ARG A 224 6.25 -10.54 -9.82
N ALA A 225 5.99 -11.50 -10.70
CA ALA A 225 6.82 -11.74 -11.88
C ALA A 225 6.83 -10.54 -12.83
N LEU A 226 5.68 -9.88 -13.03
CA LEU A 226 5.58 -8.69 -13.90
C LEU A 226 6.46 -7.53 -13.42
N VAL A 227 6.70 -7.37 -12.12
CA VAL A 227 7.51 -6.27 -11.58
C VAL A 227 8.89 -6.19 -12.25
N ASP A 228 9.52 -7.34 -12.53
CA ASP A 228 10.87 -7.39 -13.08
C ASP A 228 10.91 -7.14 -14.60
N HIS A 229 9.76 -7.20 -15.27
CA HIS A 229 9.62 -6.96 -16.70
C HIS A 229 9.09 -5.56 -17.05
N LEU A 230 8.62 -4.80 -16.05
CA LEU A 230 8.08 -3.46 -16.25
C LEU A 230 9.18 -2.38 -16.20
N PRO A 231 8.98 -1.23 -16.88
CA PRO A 231 9.82 -0.05 -16.68
C PRO A 231 9.97 0.27 -15.19
N LYS A 232 11.18 0.62 -14.75
CA LYS A 232 11.52 0.88 -13.34
C LYS A 232 10.45 1.64 -12.53
N PRO A 233 9.89 2.78 -12.98
CA PRO A 233 8.87 3.50 -12.19
C PRO A 233 7.57 2.70 -12.04
N GLN A 234 7.16 1.96 -13.08
CA GLN A 234 5.96 1.11 -13.04
C GLN A 234 6.18 -0.13 -12.19
N GLY A 235 7.35 -0.77 -12.31
CA GLY A 235 7.75 -1.89 -11.47
C GLY A 235 7.82 -1.50 -9.99
N ALA A 236 8.39 -0.33 -9.66
CA ALA A 236 8.44 0.19 -8.30
C ALA A 236 7.04 0.47 -7.73
N ALA A 237 6.16 1.12 -8.50
CA ALA A 237 4.79 1.40 -8.06
C ALA A 237 3.97 0.12 -7.89
N LEU A 238 4.12 -0.86 -8.78
CA LEU A 238 3.48 -2.17 -8.66
C LEU A 238 4.03 -2.93 -7.44
N ARG A 239 5.34 -2.90 -7.19
CA ARG A 239 5.95 -3.49 -5.99
C ARG A 239 5.38 -2.87 -4.72
N ALA A 240 5.34 -1.54 -4.63
CA ALA A 240 4.74 -0.84 -3.49
C ALA A 240 3.26 -1.23 -3.29
N ARG A 241 2.49 -1.40 -4.38
CA ARG A 241 1.11 -1.88 -4.30
C ARG A 241 1.00 -3.29 -3.76
N LEU A 242 1.83 -4.21 -4.24
CA LEU A 242 1.87 -5.60 -3.76
C LEU A 242 2.28 -5.68 -2.28
N ASP A 243 3.27 -4.87 -1.88
CA ASP A 243 3.70 -4.80 -0.49
C ASP A 243 2.59 -4.22 0.41
N LEU A 244 1.84 -3.20 -0.05
CA LEU A 244 0.64 -2.71 0.64
C LEU A 244 -0.43 -3.79 0.76
N ASP A 245 -0.74 -4.49 -0.33
CA ASP A 245 -1.78 -5.52 -0.33
C ASP A 245 -1.43 -6.69 0.62
N ALA A 246 -0.14 -7.01 0.78
CA ALA A 246 0.34 -7.98 1.75
C ALA A 246 0.30 -7.49 3.20
N LEU A 247 0.56 -6.20 3.46
CA LEU A 247 0.64 -5.62 4.80
C LEU A 247 -0.72 -5.23 5.39
N GLU A 248 -1.64 -4.76 4.54
CA GLU A 248 -2.88 -4.11 4.97
C GLU A 248 -3.82 -5.02 5.77
N PRO A 249 -4.03 -6.30 5.42
CA PRO A 249 -4.93 -7.18 6.18
C PRO A 249 -4.47 -7.37 7.62
N GLY A 250 -3.19 -7.66 7.85
CA GLY A 250 -2.65 -7.79 9.21
C GLY A 250 -2.61 -6.48 9.98
N LEU A 251 -2.37 -5.34 9.30
CA LEU A 251 -2.46 -4.02 9.90
C LEU A 251 -3.89 -3.72 10.40
N ARG A 252 -4.91 -3.98 9.57
CA ARG A 252 -6.32 -3.77 9.95
C ARG A 252 -6.75 -4.65 11.11
N GLU A 253 -6.34 -5.91 11.14
CA GLU A 253 -6.68 -6.78 12.25
C GLU A 253 -5.99 -6.33 13.56
N THR A 254 -4.74 -5.86 13.48
CA THR A 254 -4.02 -5.31 14.64
C THR A 254 -4.72 -4.05 15.17
N LEU A 255 -5.13 -3.14 14.27
CA LEU A 255 -5.91 -1.94 14.63
C LEU A 255 -7.25 -2.32 15.26
N ALA A 256 -7.98 -3.27 14.69
CA ALA A 256 -9.26 -3.73 15.20
C ALA A 256 -9.12 -4.35 16.60
N GLY A 257 -8.08 -5.14 16.83
CA GLY A 257 -7.77 -5.69 18.16
C GLY A 257 -7.48 -4.63 19.20
N LEU A 258 -6.58 -3.69 18.88
CA LEU A 258 -6.28 -2.56 19.77
C LEU A 258 -7.51 -1.71 20.04
N ARG A 259 -8.38 -1.50 19.04
CA ARG A 259 -9.65 -0.78 19.23
C ARG A 259 -10.55 -1.51 20.23
N ARG A 260 -10.64 -2.84 20.18
CA ARG A 260 -11.38 -3.65 21.16
C ARG A 260 -10.79 -3.51 22.57
N GLU A 261 -9.47 -3.46 22.70
CA GLU A 261 -8.78 -3.26 23.99
C GLU A 261 -9.03 -1.87 24.56
N VAL A 262 -8.90 -0.82 23.73
CA VAL A 262 -9.19 0.58 24.09
C VAL A 262 -10.63 0.74 24.55
N ASN A 263 -11.58 0.11 23.86
CA ASN A 263 -12.99 0.16 24.22
C ASN A 263 -13.33 -0.69 25.47
N GLY A 264 -12.38 -1.47 25.99
CA GLY A 264 -12.61 -2.39 27.12
C GLY A 264 -13.50 -3.58 26.78
N THR A 265 -13.72 -3.85 25.48
CA THR A 265 -14.53 -4.98 24.99
C THR A 265 -13.71 -6.23 24.72
N ALA A 266 -12.38 -6.14 24.79
CA ALA A 266 -11.49 -7.28 24.61
C ALA A 266 -11.52 -8.21 25.83
N ASP A 267 -11.66 -9.51 25.59
CA ASP A 267 -11.39 -10.53 26.60
C ASP A 267 -9.87 -10.54 26.89
N PRO A 268 -9.41 -10.72 28.15
CA PRO A 268 -8.00 -10.94 28.47
C PRO A 268 -7.32 -12.06 27.67
N ARG A 269 -8.06 -12.97 27.01
CA ARG A 269 -7.55 -14.00 26.09
C ARG A 269 -7.46 -13.56 24.62
N ASP A 270 -7.96 -12.38 24.26
CA ASP A 270 -8.08 -11.94 22.86
C ASP A 270 -6.80 -11.36 22.26
N GLY A 271 -5.80 -10.99 23.07
CA GLY A 271 -4.52 -10.47 22.56
C GLY A 271 -3.79 -11.47 21.68
N LEU A 272 -3.68 -12.73 22.13
CA LEU A 272 -3.08 -13.81 21.34
C LEU A 272 -3.92 -14.15 20.10
N ARG A 273 -5.26 -14.16 20.23
CA ARG A 273 -6.16 -14.42 19.10
C ARG A 273 -6.05 -13.36 18.02
N THR A 274 -5.96 -12.10 18.41
CA THR A 274 -5.76 -10.97 17.50
C THR A 274 -4.41 -11.09 16.80
N ALA A 275 -3.34 -11.41 17.53
CA ALA A 275 -2.02 -11.61 16.92
C ALA A 275 -2.01 -12.78 15.92
N ILE A 276 -2.68 -13.88 16.25
CA ILE A 276 -2.86 -15.02 15.34
C ILE A 276 -3.69 -14.61 14.12
N ALA A 277 -4.80 -13.89 14.32
CA ALA A 277 -5.66 -13.42 13.22
C ALA A 277 -4.90 -12.47 12.29
N ALA A 278 -4.10 -11.55 12.83
CA ALA A 278 -3.24 -10.67 12.04
C ALA A 278 -2.16 -11.45 11.28
N CYS A 279 -1.57 -12.48 11.90
CA CYS A 279 -0.60 -13.35 11.25
C CYS A 279 -1.25 -14.21 10.15
N LEU A 280 -2.44 -14.75 10.37
CA LEU A 280 -3.20 -15.48 9.36
C LEU A 280 -3.62 -14.57 8.21
N ALA A 281 -4.05 -13.35 8.49
CA ALA A 281 -4.36 -12.34 7.49
C ALA A 281 -3.12 -12.02 6.63
N ASP A 282 -1.94 -11.90 7.24
CA ASP A 282 -0.68 -11.75 6.49
C ASP A 282 -0.32 -12.98 5.67
N GLN A 283 -0.53 -14.19 6.20
CA GLN A 283 -0.22 -15.41 5.46
C GLN A 283 -1.14 -15.55 4.23
N GLN A 284 -2.41 -15.17 4.39
CA GLN A 284 -3.38 -15.11 3.29
C GLN A 284 -3.03 -14.01 2.28
N ALA A 285 -2.55 -12.85 2.73
CA ALA A 285 -2.28 -11.70 1.89
C ALA A 285 -0.89 -11.72 1.23
N GLY A 286 0.10 -12.19 1.98
CA GLY A 286 1.52 -12.26 1.63
C GLY A 286 1.94 -13.59 1.03
N ALA A 287 1.01 -14.55 0.91
CA ALA A 287 1.17 -15.76 0.11
C ALA A 287 2.56 -16.40 0.25
N LEU A 288 2.81 -17.10 1.37
CA LEU A 288 4.08 -17.79 1.63
C LEU A 288 4.63 -18.50 0.38
N PRO A 289 5.85 -18.15 -0.07
CA PRO A 289 6.74 -19.14 -0.65
C PRO A 289 7.38 -19.90 0.52
N ALA A 290 6.96 -21.14 0.74
CA ALA A 290 7.76 -22.10 1.48
C ALA A 290 7.51 -23.50 0.89
N THR A 291 8.61 -24.05 0.37
CA THR A 291 8.84 -25.36 -0.27
C THR A 291 8.30 -25.56 -1.68
#